data_AF-A0A290N335-F1
#
_entry.id   AF-A0A290N335-F1
#
_cell.length_a   1.000
_cell.length_b   1.000
_cell.length_c   1.000
_cell.angle_alpha   90.00
_cell.angle_beta   90.00
_cell.angle_gamma   90.00
#
_symmetry.space_group_name_H-M   'P 1'
#
loop_
_entity.id
_entity.type
_entity.pdbx_description
1 polymer ?
#
loop_
_entity_poly.entity_id
_entity_poly.type
_entity_poly.pdbx_seq_one_letter_code
_entity_poly.pdbx_strand_id
1 'polypeptide(L)'
;MIVLGLSIVAAGILIATVCLLLLGWGGLLGRAQRLGLALFAAGMVLAAIPRFSGHPPSWGDLIMLAGLAVFLWSTYGPKILRHADGLDGKIDSRIHVGAIDIDATAITRALTVDRRRRRGF
;
A
#
# COMPACT_ATOMS: atom_id res chain seq x y z
N MET A 1 33.10 -6.31 17.49
CA MET A 1 32.76 -7.64 16.96
C MET A 1 31.26 -7.95 17.03
N ILE A 2 30.59 -7.73 18.18
CA ILE A 2 29.15 -7.98 18.33
C ILE A 2 28.30 -7.19 17.31
N VAL A 3 28.59 -5.89 17.13
CA VAL A 3 27.87 -5.03 16.17
C VAL A 3 28.01 -5.54 14.73
N LEU A 4 29.22 -5.93 14.32
CA LEU A 4 29.49 -6.47 12.99
C LEU A 4 28.72 -7.77 12.75
N GLY A 5 28.72 -8.68 13.72
CA GLY A 5 27.96 -9.94 13.64
C GLY A 5 26.45 -9.70 13.52
N LEU A 6 25.92 -8.75 14.30
CA LEU A 6 24.51 -8.37 14.24
C LEU A 6 24.13 -7.79 12.87
N SER A 7 24.99 -6.94 12.28
CA SER A 7 24.78 -6.37 10.94
C SER A 7 24.76 -7.43 9.84
N ILE A 8 25.64 -8.43 9.91
CA ILE A 8 25.68 -9.54 8.94
C ILE A 8 24.39 -10.37 9.01
N VAL A 9 23.94 -10.72 10.21
CA VAL A 9 22.69 -11.47 10.41
C VAL A 9 21.49 -10.67 9.90
N ALA A 10 21.40 -9.39 10.24
CA ALA A 10 20.33 -8.53 9.76
C ALA A 10 20.29 -8.43 8.22
N ALA A 11 21.45 -8.28 7.57
CA ALA A 11 21.56 -8.25 6.12
C ALA A 11 21.12 -9.58 5.50
N GLY A 12 21.53 -10.72 6.08
CA GLY A 12 21.14 -12.05 5.62
C GLY A 12 19.63 -12.28 5.69
N ILE A 13 19.00 -11.89 6.80
CA ILE A 13 17.53 -11.98 6.97
C ILE A 13 16.83 -11.12 5.91
N LEU A 14 17.32 -9.91 5.67
CA LEU A 14 16.73 -8.99 4.70
C LEU A 14 16.79 -9.58 3.29
N ILE A 15 17.95 -10.09 2.87
CA ILE A 15 18.12 -10.73 1.55
C ILE A 15 17.20 -11.96 1.42
N ALA A 16 17.20 -12.85 2.42
CA ALA A 16 16.35 -14.04 2.40
C ALA A 16 14.86 -13.68 2.29
N THR A 17 14.43 -12.66 3.02
CA THR A 17 13.05 -12.16 2.99
C THR A 17 12.69 -11.61 1.62
N VAL A 18 13.56 -10.77 1.01
CA VAL A 18 13.36 -10.25 -0.34
C VAL A 18 13.28 -11.37 -1.37
N CYS A 19 14.19 -12.35 -1.31
CA CYS A 19 14.18 -13.51 -2.21
C CYS A 19 12.88 -14.32 -2.10
N LEU A 20 12.42 -14.61 -0.88
CA LEU A 20 11.16 -15.33 -0.63
C LEU A 20 9.94 -14.58 -1.19
N LEU A 21 9.89 -13.27 -0.98
CA LEU A 21 8.84 -12.40 -1.48
C LEU A 21 8.84 -12.34 -3.03
N LEU A 22 10.02 -12.28 -3.66
CA LEU A 22 10.16 -12.26 -5.12
C LEU A 22 9.79 -13.61 -5.77
N LEU A 23 10.21 -14.72 -5.16
CA LEU A 23 9.80 -16.08 -5.56
C LEU A 23 8.28 -16.26 -5.48
N GLY A 24 7.59 -15.38 -4.74
CA GLY A 24 6.15 -15.47 -4.57
C GLY A 24 5.76 -16.66 -3.70
N TRP A 25 6.65 -17.09 -2.82
CA TRP A 25 6.39 -18.16 -1.87
C TRP A 25 5.17 -17.76 -1.03
N GLY A 26 4.05 -18.48 -1.18
CA GLY A 26 2.77 -18.18 -0.53
C GLY A 26 1.76 -17.38 -1.37
N GLY A 27 2.04 -17.05 -2.63
CA GLY A 27 1.07 -16.39 -3.53
C GLY A 27 0.67 -14.96 -3.12
N LEU A 28 1.33 -14.40 -2.12
CA LEU A 28 0.94 -13.15 -1.45
C LEU A 28 1.14 -11.87 -2.28
N LEU A 29 2.07 -11.87 -3.24
CA LEU A 29 2.42 -10.68 -4.02
C LEU A 29 2.06 -10.80 -5.50
N GLY A 30 1.32 -9.79 -5.99
CA GLY A 30 1.03 -9.59 -7.40
C GLY A 30 2.25 -9.12 -8.20
N ARG A 31 2.17 -9.17 -9.54
CA ARG A 31 3.29 -8.83 -10.45
C ARG A 31 3.84 -7.41 -10.22
N ALA A 32 2.95 -6.44 -10.01
CA ALA A 32 3.33 -5.04 -9.76
C ALA A 32 4.10 -4.86 -8.43
N GLN A 33 3.67 -5.55 -7.37
CA GLN A 33 4.37 -5.51 -6.07
C GLN A 33 5.76 -6.15 -6.17
N ARG A 34 5.90 -7.25 -6.90
CA ARG A 34 7.22 -7.88 -7.13
C ARG A 34 8.17 -6.96 -7.89
N LEU A 35 7.66 -6.24 -8.89
CA LEU A 35 8.41 -5.22 -9.63
C LEU A 35 8.88 -4.08 -8.71
N GLY A 36 7.99 -3.55 -7.86
CA GLY A 36 8.33 -2.54 -6.86
C GLY A 36 9.40 -3.02 -5.88
N LEU A 37 9.26 -4.25 -5.37
CA LEU A 37 10.23 -4.87 -4.46
C LEU A 37 11.60 -5.10 -5.11
N ALA A 38 11.61 -5.54 -6.37
CA ALA A 38 12.84 -5.75 -7.13
C ALA A 38 13.57 -4.43 -7.39
N LEU A 39 12.85 -3.37 -7.77
CA LEU A 39 13.41 -2.02 -7.93
C LEU A 39 13.95 -1.46 -6.62
N PHE A 40 13.20 -1.66 -5.51
CA PHE A 40 13.65 -1.25 -4.19
C PHE A 40 14.95 -1.96 -3.78
N ALA A 41 15.02 -3.27 -3.96
CA ALA A 41 16.21 -4.06 -3.66
C ALA A 41 17.40 -3.66 -4.53
N ALA A 42 17.19 -3.45 -5.84
CA ALA A 42 18.22 -2.97 -6.74
C ALA A 42 18.75 -1.59 -6.33
N GLY A 43 17.85 -0.67 -5.96
CA GLY A 43 18.20 0.66 -5.47
C GLY A 43 19.00 0.60 -4.16
N MET A 44 18.63 -0.27 -3.21
CA MET A 44 19.40 -0.46 -1.98
C MET A 44 20.82 -0.94 -2.26
N VAL A 45 20.99 -1.93 -3.14
CA VAL A 45 22.33 -2.44 -3.51
C VAL A 45 23.16 -1.35 -4.18
N LEU A 46 22.55 -0.58 -5.09
CA LEU A 46 23.23 0.51 -5.79
C LEU A 46 23.61 1.66 -4.85
N ALA A 47 22.75 1.99 -3.88
CA ALA A 47 22.98 3.05 -2.90
C ALA A 47 23.91 2.63 -1.74
N ALA A 48 24.04 1.33 -1.48
CA ALA A 48 24.84 0.82 -0.38
C ALA A 48 26.33 1.16 -0.55
N ILE A 49 26.92 0.87 -1.72
CA ILE A 49 28.35 1.08 -1.96
C ILE A 49 28.75 2.56 -1.80
N PRO A 50 28.08 3.53 -2.46
CA PRO A 50 28.39 4.96 -2.28
C PRO A 50 28.23 5.45 -0.84
N ARG A 51 27.23 4.93 -0.11
CA ARG A 51 26.99 5.30 1.29
C ARG A 51 28.13 4.86 2.22
N PHE A 52 28.69 3.67 2.01
CA PHE A 52 29.88 3.24 2.76
C PHE A 52 31.09 4.13 2.47
N SER A 53 31.13 4.75 1.29
CA SER A 53 32.15 5.72 0.89
C SER A 53 31.81 7.17 1.28
N GLY A 54 30.79 7.40 2.12
CA GLY A 54 30.43 8.74 2.62
C GLY A 54 29.87 9.69 1.56
N HIS A 55 29.44 9.18 0.40
CA HIS A 55 28.93 10.01 -0.68
C HIS A 55 27.50 10.50 -0.37
N PRO A 56 27.12 11.69 -0.89
CA PRO A 56 25.77 12.22 -0.77
C PRO A 56 24.73 11.33 -1.50
N PRO A 57 23.42 11.60 -1.29
CA PRO A 57 22.35 10.85 -1.94
C PRO A 57 22.55 10.74 -3.45
N SER A 58 22.30 9.55 -4.00
CA SER A 58 22.63 9.22 -5.38
C SER A 58 21.42 8.69 -6.17
N TRP A 59 21.63 8.40 -7.45
CA TRP A 59 20.62 7.74 -8.30
C TRP A 59 20.09 6.42 -7.69
N GLY A 60 20.90 5.72 -6.89
CA GLY A 60 20.46 4.52 -6.18
C GLY A 60 19.34 4.81 -5.19
N ASP A 61 19.38 5.95 -4.50
CA ASP A 61 18.33 6.36 -3.56
C ASP A 61 17.03 6.69 -4.29
N LEU A 62 17.11 7.30 -5.47
CA LEU A 62 15.94 7.58 -6.30
C LEU A 62 15.27 6.29 -6.77
N ILE A 63 16.06 5.31 -7.23
CA ILE A 63 15.55 3.99 -7.66
C ILE A 63 14.94 3.24 -6.48
N MET A 64 15.59 3.30 -5.31
CA MET A 64 15.06 2.71 -4.08
C MET A 64 13.71 3.31 -3.72
N LEU A 65 13.62 4.65 -3.65
CA LEU A 65 12.38 5.35 -3.31
C LEU A 65 11.27 5.13 -4.34
N ALA A 66 11.61 5.08 -5.63
CA ALA A 66 10.65 4.78 -6.69
C ALA A 66 10.11 3.34 -6.56
N GLY A 67 10.97 2.36 -6.31
CA GLY A 67 10.55 0.98 -6.06
C GLY A 67 9.63 0.85 -4.84
N LEU A 68 9.96 1.56 -3.76
CA LEU A 68 9.13 1.62 -2.55
C LEU A 68 7.77 2.27 -2.84
N ALA A 69 7.74 3.36 -3.58
CA ALA A 69 6.50 4.03 -3.97
C ALA A 69 5.60 3.11 -4.81
N VAL A 70 6.16 2.38 -5.78
CA VAL A 70 5.42 1.40 -6.60
C VAL A 70 4.88 0.26 -5.73
N PHE A 71 5.69 -0.26 -4.80
CA PHE A 71 5.27 -1.32 -3.88
C PHE A 71 4.12 -0.86 -2.97
N LEU A 72 4.23 0.32 -2.36
CA LEU A 72 3.21 0.88 -1.49
C LEU A 72 1.94 1.22 -2.26
N TRP A 73 2.07 1.84 -3.44
CA TRP A 73 0.92 2.18 -4.27
C TRP A 73 0.17 0.94 -4.74
N SER A 74 0.86 -0.11 -5.18
CA SER A 74 0.22 -1.36 -5.58
C SER A 74 -0.43 -2.10 -4.41
N THR A 75 0.08 -1.94 -3.19
CA THR A 75 -0.44 -2.60 -1.98
C THR A 75 -1.62 -1.85 -1.35
N TYR A 76 -1.50 -0.53 -1.23
CA TYR A 76 -2.43 0.31 -0.47
C TYR A 76 -3.28 1.21 -1.36
N GLY A 77 -2.83 1.55 -2.57
CA GLY A 77 -3.54 2.41 -3.51
C GLY A 77 -4.99 1.97 -3.74
N PRO A 78 -5.28 0.68 -4.04
CA PRO A 78 -6.66 0.22 -4.21
C PRO A 78 -7.53 0.39 -2.95
N LYS A 79 -6.94 0.29 -1.75
CA LYS A 79 -7.67 0.47 -0.49
C LYS A 79 -7.94 1.93 -0.21
N ILE A 80 -6.97 2.80 -0.46
CA ILE A 80 -7.10 4.26 -0.29
C ILE A 80 -8.17 4.78 -1.25
N LEU A 81 -8.13 4.37 -2.51
CA LEU A 81 -9.13 4.76 -3.51
C LEU A 81 -10.53 4.29 -3.14
N ARG A 82 -10.69 3.03 -2.67
CA ARG A 82 -12.00 2.54 -2.20
C ARG A 82 -12.50 3.29 -0.96
N HIS A 83 -11.61 3.72 -0.08
CA HIS A 83 -12.00 4.50 1.09
C HIS A 83 -12.39 5.93 0.70
N ALA A 84 -11.68 6.51 -0.28
CA ALA A 84 -12.02 7.79 -0.89
C ALA A 84 -13.37 7.74 -1.62
N ASP A 85 -13.66 6.67 -2.38
CA ASP A 85 -14.96 6.47 -3.02
C ASP A 85 -16.08 6.32 -1.98
N GLY A 86 -15.80 5.68 -0.85
CA GLY A 86 -16.76 5.51 0.25
C GLY A 86 -17.17 6.82 0.94
N LEU A 87 -16.38 7.89 0.82
CA LEU A 87 -16.71 9.21 1.39
C LEU A 87 -17.88 9.88 0.65
N ASP A 88 -18.17 9.50 -0.59
CA ASP A 88 -19.30 10.00 -1.39
C ASP A 88 -20.60 9.19 -1.14
N GLY A 89 -20.57 8.19 -0.25
CA GLY A 89 -21.76 7.40 0.11
C GLY A 89 -22.23 6.39 -0.94
N LYS A 90 -21.57 6.30 -2.10
CA LYS A 90 -21.78 5.27 -3.14
C LYS A 90 -20.45 4.65 -3.56
N ILE A 91 -20.33 3.33 -3.42
CA ILE A 91 -19.18 2.58 -3.94
C ILE A 91 -19.46 2.25 -5.42
N ASP A 92 -19.26 3.21 -6.32
CA ASP A 92 -19.49 3.02 -7.77
C ASP A 92 -18.19 3.10 -8.62
N SER A 93 -17.03 3.26 -7.98
CA SER A 93 -15.70 3.43 -8.62
C SER A 93 -15.55 4.72 -9.44
N ARG A 94 -16.43 5.71 -9.25
CA ARG A 94 -16.32 7.06 -9.78
C ARG A 94 -16.23 8.05 -8.62
N ILE A 95 -15.11 8.75 -8.56
CA ILE A 95 -14.91 9.82 -7.59
C ILE A 95 -15.77 11.01 -8.04
N HIS A 96 -16.96 11.20 -7.46
CA HIS A 96 -17.68 12.45 -7.62
C HIS A 96 -17.23 13.41 -6.51
N VAL A 97 -16.47 14.44 -6.88
CA VAL A 97 -16.21 15.58 -5.98
C VAL A 97 -17.37 16.56 -6.18
N GLY A 98 -18.48 16.31 -5.48
CA GLY A 98 -19.72 17.08 -5.62
C GLY A 98 -20.52 17.13 -4.32
N ALA A 99 -21.59 17.92 -4.31
CA ALA A 99 -22.51 18.00 -3.16
C ALA A 99 -23.10 16.60 -2.91
N ILE A 100 -23.04 16.15 -1.65
CA ILE A 100 -23.63 14.88 -1.19
C ILE A 100 -25.10 14.87 -1.61
N ASP A 101 -25.44 14.06 -2.61
CA ASP A 101 -26.81 13.94 -3.10
C ASP A 101 -27.57 12.99 -2.16
N ILE A 102 -28.10 13.56 -1.09
CA ILE A 102 -28.90 12.83 -0.11
C ILE A 102 -30.22 12.47 -0.77
N ASP A 103 -30.33 11.22 -1.22
CA ASP A 103 -31.55 10.70 -1.82
C ASP A 103 -32.71 10.72 -0.79
N ALA A 104 -33.60 11.70 -0.93
CA ALA A 104 -34.77 11.87 -0.09
C ALA A 104 -35.68 10.63 -0.08
N THR A 105 -35.67 9.83 -1.15
CA THR A 105 -36.46 8.60 -1.21
C THR A 105 -35.90 7.50 -0.31
N ALA A 106 -34.57 7.45 -0.12
CA ALA A 106 -33.91 6.55 0.82
C ALA A 106 -34.24 6.92 2.27
N ILE A 107 -34.27 8.21 2.61
CA ILE A 107 -34.71 8.70 3.92
C ILE A 107 -36.16 8.32 4.20
N THR A 108 -37.04 8.51 3.20
CA THR A 108 -38.47 8.22 3.36
C THR A 108 -38.74 6.71 3.53
N ARG A 109 -37.96 5.86 2.85
CA ARG A 109 -37.98 4.39 3.08
C ARG A 109 -37.49 4.03 4.48
N ALA A 110 -36.38 4.61 4.94
CA ALA A 110 -35.86 4.34 6.28
C ALA A 110 -36.87 4.72 7.38
N LEU A 111 -37.51 5.89 7.24
CA LEU A 111 -38.54 6.38 8.16
C LEU A 111 -39.82 5.53 8.15
N THR A 112 -40.23 5.00 7.00
CA THR A 112 -41.42 4.14 6.91
C THR A 112 -41.17 2.75 7.52
N VAL A 113 -39.96 2.22 7.36
CA VAL A 113 -39.54 0.97 8.03
C VAL A 113 -39.48 1.14 9.55
N ASP A 114 -38.90 2.25 10.06
CA ASP A 114 -38.85 2.51 11.50
C ASP A 114 -40.25 2.70 12.11
N ARG A 115 -41.14 3.42 11.41
CA ARG A 115 -42.54 3.55 11.84
C ARG A 115 -43.28 2.22 11.92
N ARG A 116 -43.03 1.29 10.99
CA ARG A 116 -43.62 -0.05 11.05
C ARG A 116 -43.08 -0.86 12.22
N ARG A 117 -41.78 -0.77 12.52
CA ARG A 117 -41.18 -1.40 13.70
C ARG A 117 -41.79 -0.90 15.01
N ARG A 118 -42.02 0.41 15.14
CA ARG A 118 -42.61 1.00 16.36
C ARG A 118 -44.10 0.72 16.54
N ARG A 119 -44.82 0.33 15.49
CA ARG A 119 -46.26 -0.03 15.55
C ARG A 119 -46.53 -1.54 15.62
N GLY A 120 -45.46 -2.36 15.58
CA GLY A 120 -45.54 -3.82 15.68
C GLY A 120 -45.31 -4.37 17.10
N PHE A 121 -45.26 -3.49 18.11
CA PHE A 121 -45.38 -3.77 19.54
C PHE A 121 -46.64 -3.06 20.05
#